data_AF-A0A7G9QAT9-F1
#
_entry.id   AF-A0A7G9QAT9-F1
#
_cell.length_a   1.000
_cell.length_b   1.000
_cell.length_c   1.000
_cell.angle_alpha   90.00
_cell.angle_beta   90.00
_cell.angle_gamma   90.00
#
_symmetry.space_group_name_H-M   'P 1'
#
loop_
_entity.id
_entity.type
_entity.pdbx_description
1 polymer ?
#
loop_
_entity_poly.entity_id
_entity_poly.type
_entity_poly.pdbx_seq_one_letter_code
_entity_poly.pdbx_strand_id
1 'polypeptide(L)'
;MIYASLSRDYHGSFNKLKNFFDSSKSELTFFDEFVKKLLDTSLLESPLIFNFNTLSPDLNKNHFVIIKQFLTDNNIDNQIQNVSITTSYQHLLKLAIDLRNRYFHFAVGGQRNIRSIDIIENDVFFKIINEELCNWLSIIYFDILAVSANK
;
A
#
# COMPACT_ATOMS: atom_id res chain seq x y z
N MET A 1 -9.50 -19.62 -7.16
CA MET A 1 -9.67 -20.06 -8.57
C MET A 1 -9.28 -18.99 -9.60
N ILE A 2 -9.51 -17.70 -9.35
CA ILE A 2 -9.11 -16.63 -10.28
C ILE A 2 -7.59 -16.58 -10.50
N TYR A 3 -6.77 -16.56 -9.45
CA TYR A 3 -5.30 -16.60 -9.57
C TYR A 3 -4.78 -17.76 -10.46
N ALA A 4 -5.33 -18.96 -10.27
CA ALA A 4 -4.99 -20.14 -11.07
C ALA A 4 -5.37 -19.96 -12.54
N SER A 5 -6.54 -19.39 -12.82
CA SER A 5 -7.00 -19.16 -14.19
C SER A 5 -6.24 -18.08 -14.95
N LEU A 6 -5.61 -17.14 -14.24
CA LEU A 6 -4.74 -16.13 -14.83
C LEU A 6 -3.32 -16.65 -15.05
N SER A 7 -3.01 -17.86 -14.57
CA SER A 7 -1.66 -18.41 -14.59
C SER A 7 -1.49 -19.45 -15.68
N ARG A 8 -0.35 -19.39 -16.38
CA ARG A 8 0.01 -20.31 -17.46
C ARG A 8 0.88 -21.50 -16.99
N ASP A 9 1.46 -21.41 -15.79
CA ASP A 9 2.28 -22.46 -15.19
C ASP A 9 1.50 -23.17 -14.08
N TYR A 10 1.07 -24.41 -14.36
CA TYR A 10 0.31 -25.23 -13.42
C TYR A 10 1.10 -25.58 -12.16
N HIS A 11 2.35 -26.04 -12.31
CA HIS A 11 3.17 -26.48 -11.19
C HIS A 11 3.55 -25.31 -10.27
N GLY A 12 3.97 -24.18 -10.84
CA GLY A 12 4.26 -22.99 -10.07
C GLY A 12 3.03 -22.45 -9.34
N SER A 13 1.87 -22.43 -10.01
CA SER A 13 0.62 -21.95 -9.40
C SER A 13 0.14 -22.84 -8.26
N PHE A 14 0.24 -24.17 -8.42
CA PHE A 14 -0.08 -25.12 -7.36
C PHE A 14 0.80 -24.92 -6.14
N ASN A 15 2.12 -24.81 -6.32
CA ASN A 15 3.05 -24.59 -5.21
C ASN A 15 2.80 -23.26 -4.49
N LYS A 16 2.51 -22.18 -5.23
CA LYS A 16 2.18 -20.87 -4.63
C LYS A 16 0.89 -20.91 -3.83
N LEU A 17 -0.16 -21.55 -4.35
CA LEU A 17 -1.42 -21.75 -3.63
C LEU A 17 -1.24 -22.65 -2.41
N LYS A 18 -0.46 -23.73 -2.52
CA LYS A 18 -0.14 -24.60 -1.39
C LYS A 18 0.57 -23.82 -0.29
N ASN A 19 1.61 -23.05 -0.64
CA ASN A 19 2.36 -22.22 0.31
C ASN A 19 1.50 -21.14 0.98
N PHE A 20 0.48 -20.62 0.28
CA PHE A 20 -0.51 -19.71 0.82
C PHE A 20 -1.33 -20.36 1.95
N PHE A 21 -1.82 -21.59 1.75
CA PHE A 21 -2.60 -22.29 2.77
C PHE A 21 -1.74 -22.85 3.92
N ASP A 22 -0.48 -23.21 3.64
CA ASP A 22 0.41 -23.84 4.62
C ASP A 22 1.07 -22.84 5.60
N SER A 23 1.11 -21.53 5.29
CA SER A 23 1.81 -20.55 6.15
C SER A 23 1.13 -19.18 6.20
N SER A 24 0.96 -18.61 7.40
CA SER A 24 0.34 -17.29 7.57
C SER A 24 1.21 -16.12 7.08
N LYS A 25 2.53 -16.30 7.01
CA LYS A 25 3.45 -15.24 6.53
C LYS A 25 3.44 -15.07 5.00
N SER A 26 2.94 -16.05 4.25
CA SER A 26 2.92 -15.99 2.79
C SER A 26 1.69 -15.26 2.24
N GLU A 27 0.70 -14.93 3.08
CA GLU A 27 -0.56 -14.31 2.66
C GLU A 27 -0.35 -12.97 1.94
N LEU A 28 0.43 -12.06 2.56
CA LEU A 28 0.71 -10.74 1.99
C LEU A 28 1.56 -10.83 0.71
N THR A 29 2.54 -11.73 0.69
CA THR A 29 3.37 -11.96 -0.51
C THR A 29 2.52 -12.52 -1.65
N PHE A 30 1.64 -13.47 -1.35
CA PHE A 30 0.70 -14.01 -2.32
C PHE A 30 -0.26 -12.94 -2.83
N PHE A 31 -0.76 -12.06 -1.94
CA PHE A 31 -1.65 -10.97 -2.33
C PHE A 31 -0.95 -9.98 -3.28
N ASP A 32 0.29 -9.58 -2.99
CA ASP A 32 1.09 -8.74 -3.89
C ASP A 32 1.28 -9.39 -5.27
N GLU A 33 1.63 -10.69 -5.31
CA GLU A 33 1.75 -11.43 -6.57
C GLU A 33 0.42 -11.57 -7.31
N PHE A 34 -0.68 -11.75 -6.58
CA PHE A 34 -2.02 -11.85 -7.16
C PHE A 34 -2.44 -10.52 -7.79
N VAL A 35 -2.25 -9.40 -7.10
CA VAL A 35 -2.57 -8.06 -7.63
C VAL A 35 -1.75 -7.78 -8.90
N LYS A 36 -0.46 -8.12 -8.93
CA LYS A 36 0.41 -7.97 -10.12
C LYS A 36 -0.02 -8.81 -11.33
N LYS A 37 -0.75 -9.91 -11.10
CA LYS A 37 -1.33 -10.73 -12.18
C LYS A 37 -2.72 -10.28 -12.58
N LEU A 38 -3.46 -9.68 -11.65
CA LEU A 38 -4.82 -9.23 -11.87
C LEU A 38 -4.85 -7.90 -12.62
N LEU A 39 -4.08 -6.92 -12.13
CA LEU A 39 -4.05 -5.56 -12.66
C LEU A 39 -3.02 -5.44 -13.78
N ASP A 40 -3.29 -4.56 -14.74
CA ASP A 40 -2.32 -4.18 -15.76
C ASP A 40 -1.15 -3.39 -15.15
N THR A 41 0.05 -3.57 -15.71
CA THR A 41 1.26 -2.86 -15.28
C THR A 41 1.08 -1.35 -15.38
N SER A 42 0.38 -0.87 -16.41
CA SER A 42 0.09 0.56 -16.59
C SER A 42 -0.68 1.18 -15.42
N LEU A 43 -1.59 0.41 -14.80
CA LEU A 43 -2.36 0.85 -13.65
C LEU A 43 -1.50 0.81 -12.37
N LEU A 44 -0.62 -0.17 -12.23
CA LEU A 44 0.32 -0.27 -11.10
C LEU A 44 1.35 0.86 -11.10
N GLU A 45 1.77 1.30 -12.28
CA GLU A 45 2.69 2.44 -12.50
C GLU A 45 1.97 3.79 -12.47
N SER A 46 0.63 3.80 -12.40
CA SER A 46 -0.15 5.03 -12.37
C SER A 46 0.22 5.90 -11.16
N PRO A 47 0.35 7.23 -11.34
CA PRO A 47 0.80 8.13 -10.29
C PRO A 47 -0.23 8.23 -9.17
N LEU A 48 0.28 8.16 -7.95
CA LEU A 48 -0.41 8.31 -6.68
C LEU A 48 0.14 9.54 -5.97
N ILE A 49 -0.72 10.47 -5.55
CA ILE A 49 -0.29 11.74 -4.95
C ILE A 49 -0.81 11.84 -3.52
N PHE A 50 0.11 11.80 -2.55
CA PHE A 50 -0.22 12.17 -1.17
C PHE A 50 -0.15 13.69 -1.04
N ASN A 51 -1.29 14.32 -0.75
CA ASN A 51 -1.38 15.76 -0.58
C ASN A 51 -1.50 16.10 0.91
N PHE A 52 -0.55 16.88 1.41
CA PHE A 52 -0.46 17.32 2.79
C PHE A 52 -0.87 18.78 2.97
N ASN A 53 -1.38 19.45 1.94
CA ASN A 53 -1.64 20.89 1.97
C ASN A 53 -2.85 21.24 2.85
N THR A 54 -2.62 21.36 4.16
CA THR A 54 -3.60 21.86 5.13
C THR A 54 -3.32 23.31 5.51
N LEU A 55 -4.23 23.92 6.27
CA LEU A 55 -4.07 25.27 6.83
C LEU A 55 -2.95 25.37 7.88
N SER A 56 -2.40 24.24 8.36
CA SER A 56 -1.36 24.21 9.39
C SER A 56 -0.02 23.76 8.79
N PRO A 57 0.94 24.68 8.58
CA PRO A 57 2.24 24.34 8.00
C PRO A 57 3.03 23.30 8.81
N ASP A 58 2.84 23.26 10.13
CA ASP A 58 3.48 22.29 11.01
C ASP A 58 2.94 20.87 10.77
N LEU A 59 1.63 20.71 10.55
CA LEU A 59 1.03 19.43 10.15
C LEU A 59 1.60 18.97 8.80
N ASN A 60 1.62 19.89 7.82
CA ASN A 60 2.07 19.57 6.48
C ASN A 60 3.52 19.05 6.49
N LYS A 61 4.40 19.73 7.24
CA LYS A 61 5.80 19.31 7.43
C LYS A 61 5.89 17.98 8.16
N ASN A 62 5.12 17.78 9.22
CA ASN A 62 5.12 16.55 10.01
C ASN A 62 4.72 15.34 9.15
N HIS A 63 3.57 15.41 8.48
CA HIS A 63 3.03 14.32 7.64
C HIS A 63 3.94 14.01 6.46
N PHE A 64 4.48 15.04 5.80
CA PHE A 64 5.45 14.88 4.72
C PHE A 64 6.69 14.10 5.17
N VAL A 65 7.28 14.49 6.31
CA VAL A 65 8.48 13.83 6.85
C VAL A 65 8.17 12.36 7.20
N ILE A 66 7.02 12.08 7.79
CA ILE A 66 6.62 10.71 8.14
C ILE A 66 6.48 9.86 6.89
N ILE A 67 5.68 10.26 5.89
CA ILE A 67 5.51 9.48 4.65
C ILE A 67 6.85 9.26 3.95
N LYS A 68 7.69 10.29 3.89
CA LYS A 68 9.03 10.19 3.31
C LYS A 68 9.94 9.20 4.02
N GLN A 69 9.72 8.88 5.30
CA GLN A 69 10.50 7.84 6.00
C GLN A 69 10.09 6.42 5.60
N PHE A 70 8.89 6.22 5.05
CA PHE A 70 8.41 4.91 4.58
C PHE A 70 8.63 4.71 3.09
N LEU A 71 8.75 5.79 2.31
CA LEU A 71 9.10 5.75 0.90
C LEU A 71 10.61 5.94 0.74
N THR A 72 11.31 4.97 0.15
CA THR A 72 12.70 5.18 -0.28
C THR A 72 12.75 6.17 -1.44
N ASP A 73 13.84 6.92 -1.61
CA ASP A 73 13.98 7.91 -2.70
C ASP A 73 13.71 7.31 -4.10
N ASN A 74 14.01 6.03 -4.30
CA ASN A 74 13.72 5.31 -5.54
C ASN A 74 12.23 5.03 -5.82
N ASN A 75 11.36 5.23 -4.83
CA ASN A 75 9.90 5.03 -4.94
C ASN A 75 9.16 6.37 -5.03
N ILE A 76 9.88 7.49 -5.10
CA ILE A 76 9.31 8.84 -5.17
C ILE A 76 9.53 9.35 -6.59
N ASP A 77 8.45 9.51 -7.34
CA ASP A 77 8.50 10.01 -8.72
C ASP A 77 8.64 11.54 -8.74
N ASN A 78 8.01 12.22 -7.79
CA ASN A 78 8.10 13.67 -7.61
C ASN A 78 7.78 14.06 -6.16
N GLN A 79 8.26 15.23 -5.72
CA GLN A 79 7.89 15.78 -4.41
C GLN A 79 7.90 17.31 -4.44
N ILE A 80 6.92 17.91 -3.76
CA ILE A 80 6.91 19.33 -3.41
C ILE A 80 7.06 19.40 -1.89
N GLN A 81 8.16 20.00 -1.43
CA GLN A 81 8.54 20.02 -0.01
C GLN A 81 7.38 20.48 0.88
N ASN A 82 7.00 19.62 1.84
CA ASN A 82 5.89 19.85 2.80
C ASN A 82 4.50 20.05 2.14
N VAL A 83 4.31 19.70 0.87
CA VAL A 83 3.03 19.88 0.16
C VAL A 83 2.56 18.56 -0.42
N SER A 84 3.40 17.85 -1.15
CA SER A 84 3.01 16.59 -1.77
C SER A 84 4.17 15.65 -2.03
N ILE A 85 3.85 14.35 -2.06
CA ILE A 85 4.74 13.29 -2.53
C ILE A 85 3.98 12.47 -3.57
N THR A 86 4.59 12.31 -4.75
CA THR A 86 4.08 11.44 -5.82
C THR A 86 4.86 10.12 -5.81
N THR A 87 4.14 9.02 -5.84
CA THR A 87 4.64 7.64 -6.01
C THR A 87 3.72 6.91 -6.98
N SER A 88 3.77 5.57 -7.02
CA SER A 88 2.89 4.73 -7.84
C SER A 88 2.16 3.67 -7.00
N TYR A 89 1.03 3.17 -7.51
CA TYR A 89 0.18 2.21 -6.80
C TYR A 89 0.92 0.91 -6.42
N GLN A 90 1.94 0.51 -7.18
CA GLN A 90 2.78 -0.64 -6.84
C GLN A 90 3.46 -0.53 -5.45
N HIS A 91 3.64 0.68 -4.92
CA HIS A 91 4.27 0.91 -3.61
C HIS A 91 3.25 1.07 -2.47
N LEU A 92 1.97 1.26 -2.79
CA LEU A 92 0.92 1.58 -1.82
C LEU A 92 0.68 0.45 -0.79
N LEU A 93 0.64 -0.80 -1.24
CA LEU A 93 0.44 -1.95 -0.34
C LEU A 93 1.56 -2.04 0.70
N LYS A 94 2.82 -1.93 0.25
CA LYS A 94 3.97 -1.98 1.13
C LYS A 94 3.98 -0.83 2.13
N LEU A 95 3.69 0.38 1.65
CA LEU A 95 3.54 1.57 2.49
C LEU A 95 2.49 1.34 3.59
N ALA A 96 1.32 0.81 3.24
CA ALA A 96 0.25 0.53 4.19
C ALA A 96 0.65 -0.53 5.23
N ILE A 97 1.32 -1.61 4.81
CA ILE A 97 1.82 -2.66 5.70
C ILE A 97 2.83 -2.07 6.69
N ASP A 98 3.80 -1.31 6.19
CA ASP A 98 4.87 -0.74 7.01
C ASP A 98 4.33 0.30 7.99
N LEU A 99 3.42 1.18 7.54
CA LEU A 99 2.71 2.13 8.39
C LEU A 99 1.89 1.42 9.47
N ARG A 100 1.08 0.44 9.08
CA ARG A 100 0.24 -0.35 10.00
C ARG A 100 1.10 -1.01 11.06
N ASN A 101 2.15 -1.73 10.66
CA ASN A 101 3.02 -2.44 11.59
C ASN A 101 3.66 -1.47 12.58
N ARG A 102 4.14 -0.34 12.06
CA ARG A 102 4.80 0.68 12.87
C ARG A 102 3.83 1.34 13.84
N TYR A 103 2.63 1.70 13.40
CA TYR A 103 1.56 2.21 14.27
C TYR A 103 1.18 1.24 15.39
N PHE A 104 0.96 -0.05 15.08
CA PHE A 104 0.62 -1.06 16.08
C PHE A 104 1.77 -1.30 17.08
N HIS A 105 3.03 -1.31 16.61
CA HIS A 105 4.17 -1.36 17.52
C HIS A 105 4.20 -0.19 18.49
N PHE A 106 3.74 1.00 18.08
CA PHE A 106 3.65 2.15 18.96
C PHE A 106 2.49 2.05 19.95
N ALA A 107 1.31 1.63 19.50
CA ALA A 107 0.14 1.45 20.34
C ALA A 107 0.39 0.45 21.50
N VAL A 108 1.30 -0.51 21.29
CA VAL A 108 1.67 -1.54 22.28
C VAL A 108 2.93 -1.19 23.09
N GLY A 109 3.54 -0.01 22.86
CA GLY A 109 4.68 0.49 23.66
C GLY A 109 6.06 -0.08 23.28
N GLY A 110 6.23 -0.57 22.04
CA GLY A 110 7.51 -1.10 21.55
C GLY A 110 8.57 -0.03 21.28
N GLN A 111 9.84 -0.31 21.59
CA GLN A 111 10.96 0.58 21.29
C GLN A 111 11.40 0.46 19.82
N ARG A 112 11.12 1.47 18.97
CA ARG A 112 11.97 1.86 17.81
C ARG A 112 11.55 3.17 17.09
N ASN A 113 12.45 4.16 17.17
CA ASN A 113 12.77 5.31 16.30
C ASN A 113 11.70 6.32 15.82
N ILE A 114 10.40 6.06 15.90
CA ILE A 114 9.35 7.08 15.77
C ILE A 114 8.36 6.79 16.92
N ARG A 115 7.88 7.78 17.65
CA ARG A 115 6.92 7.64 18.76
C ARG A 115 5.53 8.02 18.23
N SER A 116 4.44 7.54 18.83
CA SER A 116 3.08 8.02 18.50
C SER A 116 2.91 9.54 18.64
N ILE A 117 3.78 10.19 19.41
CA ILE A 117 3.82 11.66 19.53
C ILE A 117 4.33 12.35 18.25
N ASP A 118 4.98 11.59 17.37
CA ASP A 118 5.61 12.12 16.17
C ASP A 118 4.62 12.26 15.02
N ILE A 119 3.44 11.61 15.07
CA ILE A 119 2.34 11.84 14.12
C ILE A 119 1.34 12.81 14.75
N ILE A 120 1.38 14.07 14.33
CA ILE A 120 0.46 15.10 14.81
C ILE A 120 -0.88 14.91 14.09
N GLU A 121 -1.99 14.92 14.83
CA GLU A 121 -3.34 14.71 14.28
C GLU A 121 -3.46 13.44 13.43
N ASN A 122 -3.36 12.28 14.09
CA ASN A 122 -3.42 10.95 13.47
C ASN A 122 -4.58 10.78 12.48
N ASP A 123 -5.78 11.26 12.82
CA ASP A 123 -6.96 11.10 11.96
C ASP A 123 -6.78 11.81 10.61
N VAL A 124 -6.18 13.01 10.62
CA VAL A 124 -5.88 13.77 9.39
C VAL A 124 -4.80 13.06 8.58
N PHE A 125 -3.76 12.58 9.24
CA PHE A 125 -2.69 11.83 8.59
C PHE A 125 -3.21 10.55 7.91
N PHE A 126 -3.94 9.71 8.65
CA PHE A 126 -4.44 8.44 8.12
C PHE A 126 -5.54 8.64 7.09
N LYS A 127 -6.30 9.74 7.11
CA LYS A 127 -7.26 10.05 6.06
C LYS A 127 -6.59 10.11 4.68
N ILE A 128 -5.44 10.76 4.56
CA ILE A 128 -4.68 10.89 3.29
C ILE A 128 -4.31 9.51 2.72
N ILE A 129 -3.91 8.57 3.59
CA ILE A 129 -3.50 7.23 3.17
C ILE A 129 -4.71 6.33 2.91
N ASN A 130 -5.73 6.41 3.77
CA ASN A 130 -6.89 5.52 3.74
C ASN A 130 -7.78 5.78 2.52
N GLU A 131 -7.93 7.04 2.10
CA GLU A 131 -8.68 7.36 0.88
C GLU A 131 -8.06 6.67 -0.35
N GLU A 132 -6.74 6.75 -0.47
CA GLU A 132 -6.00 6.10 -1.57
C GLU A 132 -6.02 4.57 -1.48
N LEU A 133 -5.90 4.00 -0.27
CA LEU A 133 -6.03 2.56 -0.06
C LEU A 133 -7.41 2.03 -0.39
N CYS A 134 -8.46 2.75 0.02
CA CYS A 134 -9.84 2.37 -0.30
C CYS A 134 -10.09 2.43 -1.80
N ASN A 135 -9.56 3.44 -2.49
CA ASN A 135 -9.64 3.52 -3.95
C ASN A 135 -8.94 2.32 -4.61
N TRP A 136 -7.70 2.03 -4.20
CA TRP A 136 -6.94 0.90 -4.72
C TRP A 136 -7.62 -0.46 -4.47
N LEU A 137 -8.16 -0.68 -3.28
CA LEU A 137 -8.93 -1.89 -2.96
C LEU A 137 -10.22 -1.99 -3.79
N SER A 138 -10.86 -0.86 -4.07
CA SER A 138 -12.06 -0.81 -4.93
C SER A 138 -11.74 -1.22 -6.36
N ILE A 139 -10.60 -0.77 -6.90
CA ILE A 139 -10.13 -1.18 -8.24
C ILE A 139 -9.85 -2.69 -8.28
N ILE A 140 -9.12 -3.22 -7.30
CA ILE A 140 -8.85 -4.67 -7.20
C ILE A 140 -10.16 -5.46 -7.16
N TYR A 141 -11.12 -5.02 -6.33
CA TYR A 141 -12.40 -5.69 -6.20
C TYR A 141 -13.21 -5.64 -7.51
N PHE A 142 -13.21 -4.50 -8.19
CA PHE A 142 -13.88 -4.35 -9.49
C PHE A 142 -13.29 -5.30 -10.53
N ASP A 143 -11.97 -5.41 -10.63
CA ASP A 143 -11.32 -6.32 -11.59
C ASP A 143 -11.57 -7.79 -11.26
N ILE A 144 -11.65 -8.15 -9.98
CA ILE A 144 -12.09 -9.49 -9.55
C ILE A 144 -13.49 -9.79 -10.09
N LEU A 145 -14.43 -8.84 -9.94
CA LEU A 145 -15.80 -9.00 -10.43
C LEU A 145 -15.84 -9.09 -11.96
N ALA A 146 -15.09 -8.23 -12.66
CA ALA A 146 -15.02 -8.24 -14.12
C ALA A 146 -14.50 -9.57 -14.66
N VAL A 147 -13.44 -10.12 -14.07
CA VAL A 147 -12.91 -11.45 -14.42
C VAL A 147 -13.90 -12.56 -14.07
N SER A 148 -14.67 -12.40 -12.99
CA SER A 148 -15.68 -13.39 -12.59
C SER A 148 -16.92 -13.37 -13.49
N ALA A 149 -17.31 -12.21 -14.04
CA ALA A 149 -18.48 -12.06 -14.89
C ALA A 149 -18.23 -12.41 -16.36
N ASN A 150 -16.98 -12.26 -16.84
CA ASN A 150 -16.57 -12.61 -18.20
C ASN A 150 -16.19 -14.11 -18.37
N LYS A 151 -16.51 -14.95 -17.38
CA LYS A 151 -16.35 -16.41 -17.41
C LYS A 151 -17.70 -17.09 -17.29
#